data_AF-A0A0N8RFY0-F1
#
_entry.id   AF-A0A0N8RFY0-F1
#
_cell.length_a   1.000
_cell.length_b   1.000
_cell.length_c   1.000
_cell.angle_alpha   90.00
_cell.angle_beta   90.00
_cell.angle_gamma   90.00
#
_symmetry.space_group_name_H-M   'P 1'
#
loop_
_entity.id
_entity.type
_entity.pdbx_description
1 polymer ?
#
loop_
_entity_poly.entity_id
_entity_poly.type
_entity_poly.pdbx_seq_one_letter_code
_entity_poly.pdbx_strand_id
1 'polypeptide(L)' 'MPSILINIPTYFVGDVLDMIEKRIHEIGKTYQENGRSYPDDVEITELRRLAQQLGFDFTISSVNSGFSVVRHEFKLVK' A
#
# COMPACT_ATOMS: atom_id res chain seq x y z
N MET A 1 -13.53 7.78 -9.76
CA MET A 1 -12.99 8.65 -8.69
C MET A 1 -11.98 9.61 -9.30
N PRO A 2 -11.93 10.88 -8.88
CA PRO A 2 -10.92 11.83 -9.36
C PRO A 2 -9.52 11.39 -8.88
N SER A 3 -8.53 11.43 -9.77
CA SER A 3 -7.13 11.14 -9.45
C SER A 3 -6.39 12.44 -9.12
N ILE A 4 -5.72 12.48 -7.96
CA ILE A 4 -4.83 13.59 -7.59
C ILE A 4 -3.42 13.26 -8.09
N LEU A 5 -2.76 14.22 -8.73
CA LEU A 5 -1.34 14.11 -9.09
C LEU A 5 -0.51 14.60 -7.91
N ILE A 6 0.31 13.72 -7.32
CA ILE A 6 1.24 14.07 -6.26
C ILE A 6 2.63 14.21 -6.86
N ASN A 7 3.23 15.40 -6.75
CA ASN A 7 4.61 15.63 -7.14
C ASN A 7 5.47 15.66 -5.87
N ILE A 8 6.36 14.68 -5.73
CA ILE A 8 7.24 14.57 -4.57
C ILE A 8 8.71 14.60 -5.01
N PRO A 9 9.57 15.35 -4.31
CA PRO A 9 11.00 15.27 -4.51
C PRO A 9 11.51 13.84 -4.35
N THR A 10 12.44 13.42 -5.19
CA THR A 10 12.94 12.05 -5.26
C THR A 10 13.51 11.52 -3.94
N TYR A 11 14.11 12.40 -3.13
CA TYR A 11 14.66 12.04 -1.83
C TYR A 11 13.60 11.70 -0.77
N PHE A 12 12.33 12.09 -0.97
CA PHE A 12 11.21 11.72 -0.10
C PHE A 12 10.47 10.44 -0.55
N VAL A 13 10.81 9.87 -1.71
CA VAL A 13 10.13 8.68 -2.24
C VAL A 13 10.22 7.52 -1.25
N GLY A 14 11.39 7.31 -0.63
CA GLY A 14 11.59 6.29 0.40
C GLY A 14 10.64 6.48 1.59
N ASP A 15 10.59 7.69 2.13
CA ASP A 15 9.73 8.02 3.28
C ASP A 15 8.24 7.79 3.00
N VAL A 16 7.79 8.15 1.79
CA VAL A 16 6.39 7.92 1.37
C VAL A 16 6.09 6.43 1.25
N LEU A 17 7.01 5.64 0.68
CA LEU A 17 6.83 4.19 0.57
C LEU A 17 6.82 3.53 1.95
N ASP A 18 7.67 3.97 2.87
CA ASP A 18 7.71 3.45 4.24
C ASP A 18 6.43 3.80 5.01
N MET A 19 5.87 5.00 4.80
CA MET A 19 4.56 5.39 5.34
C MET A 19 3.44 4.49 4.80
N ILE A 20 3.43 4.21 3.49
CA ILE A 20 2.43 3.32 2.87
C ILE A 20 2.55 1.90 3.45
N GLU A 21 3.76 1.35 3.53
CA GLU A 21 4.02 0.02 4.07
C GLU A 21 3.55 -0.10 5.53
N LYS A 22 3.88 0.89 6.35
CA LYS A 22 3.41 0.98 7.74
C LYS A 22 1.88 0.97 7.82
N ARG A 23 1.20 1.74 6.98
CA ARG A 23 -0.26 1.81 6.96
C ARG A 23 -0.89 0.45 6.59
N ILE A 24 -0.33 -0.25 5.60
CA ILE A 24 -0.79 -1.60 5.23
C ILE A 24 -0.63 -2.57 6.40
N HIS A 25 0.49 -2.52 7.14
CA HIS A 25 0.68 -3.33 8.33
C HIS A 25 -0.33 -3.02 9.44
N GLU A 26 -0.66 -1.74 9.66
CA GLU A 26 -1.67 -1.33 10.63
C GLU A 26 -3.06 -1.85 10.30
N ILE A 27 -3.45 -1.81 9.02
CA ILE A 27 -4.70 -2.42 8.54
C ILE A 27 -4.69 -3.93 8.83
N GLY A 28 -3.61 -4.62 8.46
CA GLY A 28 -3.47 -6.06 8.64
C GLY A 28 -3.65 -6.55 10.08
N LYS A 29 -3.27 -5.74 11.08
CA LYS A 29 -3.45 -6.08 12.51
C LYS A 29 -4.91 -6.27 12.92
N THR A 30 -5.85 -5.62 12.23
CA THR A 30 -7.27 -5.61 12.63
C THR A 30 -8.21 -6.13 11.54
N TYR A 31 -7.69 -6.47 10.37
CA TYR A 31 -8.45 -6.74 9.15
C TYR A 31 -9.54 -7.81 9.28
N GLN A 32 -9.30 -8.86 10.07
CA GLN A 32 -10.27 -9.95 10.29
C GLN A 32 -11.27 -9.65 11.41
N GLU A 33 -10.91 -8.80 12.37
CA GLU A 33 -11.66 -8.58 13.61
C GLU A 33 -12.53 -7.31 13.55
N ASN A 34 -12.14 -6.33 12.75
CA ASN A 34 -12.76 -5.02 12.73
C ASN A 34 -14.09 -4.95 11.95
N GLY A 35 -14.46 -6.01 11.21
CA GLY A 35 -15.66 -6.06 10.37
C GLY A 35 -15.67 -5.08 9.18
N ARG A 36 -14.50 -4.54 8.81
CA ARG A 36 -14.28 -3.50 7.80
C ARG A 36 -13.40 -3.94 6.63
N SER A 37 -13.38 -5.24 6.33
CA SER A 37 -12.52 -5.82 5.29
C SER A 37 -12.69 -5.13 3.92
N TYR A 38 -13.92 -4.77 3.52
CA TYR A 38 -14.14 -4.06 2.24
C TYR A 38 -13.55 -2.63 2.21
N PRO A 39 -13.84 -1.74 3.19
CA PRO A 39 -13.14 -0.46 3.29
C PRO A 39 -11.62 -0.59 3.32
N ASP A 40 -11.11 -1.58 4.05
CA ASP A 40 -9.67 -1.84 4.17
C ASP A 40 -9.07 -2.26 2.82
N ASP A 41 -9.75 -3.10 2.04
CA ASP A 41 -9.33 -3.48 0.68
C ASP A 41 -9.27 -2.29 -0.28
N VAL A 42 -10.23 -1.38 -0.18
CA VAL A 42 -10.26 -0.14 -0.97
C VAL A 42 -9.08 0.75 -0.60
N GLU A 43 -8.80 0.93 0.69
CA GLU A 43 -7.67 1.72 1.15
C GLU A 43 -6.33 1.12 0.68
N ILE A 44 -6.15 -0.19 0.83
CA ILE A 44 -4.95 -0.90 0.34
C ILE A 44 -4.78 -0.73 -1.17
N THR A 45 -5.87 -0.79 -1.94
CA THR A 45 -5.83 -0.63 -3.40
C THR A 45 -5.34 0.77 -3.78
N GLU A 46 -5.85 1.82 -3.13
CA GLU A 46 -5.41 3.19 -3.41
C GLU A 46 -3.98 3.45 -2.93
N LEU A 47 -3.58 2.90 -1.78
CA LEU A 47 -2.20 2.95 -1.29
C LEU A 47 -1.21 2.29 -2.29
N ARG A 48 -1.56 1.12 -2.83
CA ARG A 48 -0.78 0.47 -3.89
C ARG A 48 -0.73 1.32 -5.15
N ARG A 49 -1.84 1.92 -5.56
CA ARG A 49 -1.89 2.81 -6.72
C ARG A 49 -0.97 4.03 -6.56
N LEU A 50 -0.92 4.61 -5.37
CA LEU A 50 0.02 5.68 -5.05
C LEU A 50 1.47 5.21 -5.16
N ALA A 51 1.80 4.04 -4.61
CA ALA A 51 3.13 3.46 -4.74
C ALA A 51 3.52 3.21 -6.21
N GLN A 52 2.57 2.76 -7.03
CA GLN A 52 2.78 2.50 -8.46
C GLN A 52 3.10 3.77 -9.24
N GLN A 53 2.51 4.92 -8.86
CA GLN A 53 2.89 6.23 -9.42
C GLN A 53 4.35 6.60 -9.10
N LEU A 54 4.91 6.03 -8.03
CA LEU A 54 6.30 6.21 -7.62
C LEU A 54 7.24 5.12 -8.16
N GLY A 55 6.74 4.19 -8.97
CA GLY A 55 7.52 3.10 -9.55
C GLY A 55 7.68 1.87 -8.66
N PHE A 56 6.86 1.72 -7.60
CA PHE A 56 6.89 0.59 -6.68
C PHE A 56 5.51 -0.04 -6.49
N ASP A 57 5.48 -1.28 -6.00
CA ASP A 57 4.23 -1.93 -5.60
C ASP A 57 4.50 -2.84 -4.39
N PHE A 58 3.43 -3.35 -3.80
CA PHE A 58 3.45 -4.17 -2.60
C PHE A 58 2.78 -5.51 -2.87
N THR A 59 3.49 -6.59 -2.58
CA THR A 59 2.90 -7.91 -2.40
C THR A 59 2.43 -8.05 -0.96
N ILE A 60 1.15 -8.32 -0.78
CA ILE A 60 0.50 -8.40 0.54
C ILE A 60 -0.05 -9.81 0.70
N SER A 61 0.27 -10.46 1.82
CA SER A 61 -0.21 -11.80 2.14
C SER A 61 -0.69 -11.86 3.58
N SER A 62 -1.81 -12.55 3.81
CA SER A 62 -2.33 -12.76 5.15
C SER A 62 -1.50 -13.83 5.88
N VAL A 63 -1.11 -13.52 7.12
CA VAL A 63 -0.39 -14.40 8.05
C VAL A 63 -1.05 -14.31 9.43
N ASN A 64 -0.71 -15.21 10.35
CA ASN A 64 -1.35 -15.27 11.67
C ASN A 64 -1.24 -13.96 12.49
N SER A 65 -0.25 -13.10 12.20
CA SER A 65 -0.03 -11.82 12.88
C SER A 65 -0.52 -10.60 12.07
N GLY A 66 -1.39 -10.80 11.09
CA GLY A 66 -1.91 -9.74 10.20
C GLY A 66 -1.38 -9.88 8.77
N PHE A 67 -0.74 -8.84 8.24
CA PHE A 67 -0.17 -8.86 6.88
C PHE A 67 1.35 -8.96 6.87
N SER A 68 1.84 -9.83 5.99
CA SER A 68 3.20 -9.78 5.46
C SER A 68 3.21 -8.90 4.23
N VAL A 69 4.08 -7.89 4.20
CA VAL A 69 4.17 -6.90 3.13
C VAL A 69 5.58 -6.93 2.55
N VAL A 70 5.68 -7.02 1.22
CA VAL A 70 6.96 -6.99 0.51
C VAL A 70 6.89 -5.91 -0.57
N ARG A 71 7.71 -4.88 -0.41
CA ARG A 71 7.90 -3.83 -1.42
C ARG A 71 8.77 -4.33 -2.56
N HIS A 72 8.38 -4.03 -3.79
CA HIS A 72 9.17 -4.32 -4.98
C HIS A 72 9.00 -3.24 -6.05
N GLU A 73 9.91 -3.19 -7.02
CA GLU A 73 9.74 -2.31 -8.18
C GLU A 73 8.46 -2.68 -8.93
N PHE A 74 7.71 -1.66 -9.35
CA PHE A 74 6.55 -1.84 -10.20
C PHE A 74 6.99 -1.93 -11.65
N LYS A 75 6.79 -3.10 -12.25
CA LYS A 75 6.97 -3.31 -13.68
C LYS A 75 5.60 -3.42 -14.31
N LEU A 76 5.26 -2.46 -15.16
CA LEU A 76 4.07 -2.56 -15.98
C LEU A 76 4.28 -3.74 -16.95
N VAL A 77 3.67 -4.89 -16.65
CA VAL A 77 3.65 -6.01 -17.58
C VAL A 77 2.76 -5.59 -18.74
N LYS A 78 3.35 -5.47 -19.93
CA LYS A 78 2.67 -5.09 -21.17
C LYS A 78 1.71 -6.17 -21.65
#